data_AF-A0A7C6IX72-F1
#
_entry.id   AF-A0A7C6IX72-F1
#
_cell.length_a   1.000
_cell.length_b   1.000
_cell.length_c   1.000
_cell.angle_alpha   90.00
_cell.angle_beta   90.00
_cell.angle_gamma   90.00
#
_symmetry.space_group_name_H-M   'P 1'
#
loop_
_entity.id
_entity.type
_entity.pdbx_description
1 polymer ?
#
loop_
_entity_poly.entity_id
_entity_poly.type
_entity_poly.pdbx_seq_one_letter_code
_entity_poly.pdbx_strand_id
1 'polypeptide(L)'
;LEFSNDALEAGTAAIKSGFNIVTDTRMAMAGINKKNLRTFECDIKCFIRDPRVMQIAKTQRITRSMASMIIAAEDEKNKIFALGNAPTALFKLIELINSGITKPALIIGVPVGFVGAEESKKTLSRLSIPYITTRGKKGGSTIAAAIVNALLHMTLEEKEHEAH
;
A
#
# COMPACT_ATOMS: atom_id res chain seq x y z
N LEU A 1 -8.78 8.95 -10.85
CA LEU A 1 -7.64 8.64 -9.96
C LEU A 1 -6.68 9.82 -10.03
N GLU A 2 -5.93 10.07 -8.98
CA GLU A 2 -4.85 11.06 -8.95
C GLU A 2 -3.54 10.32 -8.69
N PHE A 3 -2.50 10.70 -9.44
CA PHE A 3 -1.18 10.09 -9.39
C PHE A 3 -0.19 11.21 -9.06
N SER A 4 0.79 10.93 -8.22
CA SER A 4 1.98 11.77 -8.18
C SER A 4 2.77 11.61 -9.47
N ASN A 5 3.73 12.50 -9.68
CA ASN A 5 4.78 12.27 -10.68
C ASN A 5 5.47 10.93 -10.36
N ASP A 6 5.85 10.21 -11.41
CA ASP A 6 6.63 8.96 -11.38
C ASP A 6 5.96 7.79 -10.63
N ALA A 7 4.66 7.88 -10.30
CA ALA A 7 3.99 6.85 -9.51
C ALA A 7 3.95 5.48 -10.19
N LEU A 8 3.85 5.46 -11.51
CA LEU A 8 3.80 4.21 -12.29
C LEU A 8 5.20 3.61 -12.37
N GLU A 9 6.18 4.43 -12.75
CA GLU A 9 7.59 4.08 -12.89
C GLU A 9 8.18 3.57 -11.57
N ALA A 10 7.93 4.28 -10.46
CA ALA A 10 8.35 3.84 -9.13
C ALA A 10 7.66 2.53 -8.72
N GLY A 11 6.39 2.35 -9.10
CA GLY A 11 5.62 1.14 -8.87
C GLY A 11 6.19 -0.07 -9.60
N THR A 12 6.38 0.03 -10.92
CA THR A 12 6.91 -1.06 -11.75
C THR A 12 8.36 -1.38 -11.37
N ALA A 13 9.20 -0.37 -11.11
CA ALA A 13 10.57 -0.57 -10.65
C ALA A 13 10.63 -1.31 -9.29
N ALA A 14 9.74 -0.96 -8.35
CA ALA A 14 9.67 -1.64 -7.06
C ALA A 14 9.21 -3.11 -7.20
N ILE A 15 8.27 -3.39 -8.10
CA ILE A 15 7.85 -4.76 -8.43
C ILE A 15 9.02 -5.53 -9.06
N LYS A 16 9.70 -4.98 -10.07
CA LYS A 16 10.87 -5.61 -10.71
C LYS A 16 12.00 -5.92 -9.70
N SER A 17 12.11 -5.10 -8.65
CA SER A 17 13.10 -5.29 -7.56
C SER A 17 12.69 -6.36 -6.53
N GLY A 18 11.55 -7.02 -6.69
CA GLY A 18 11.08 -8.06 -5.77
C GLY A 18 10.59 -7.54 -4.42
N PHE A 19 10.21 -6.26 -4.33
CA PHE A 19 9.68 -5.72 -3.09
C PHE A 19 8.25 -6.21 -2.81
N ASN A 20 7.94 -6.33 -1.53
CA ASN A 20 6.65 -6.82 -1.04
C ASN A 20 5.57 -5.73 -1.14
N ILE A 21 4.34 -6.20 -1.34
CA ILE A 21 3.12 -5.39 -1.31
C ILE A 21 2.40 -5.63 0.02
N VAL A 22 2.14 -4.56 0.77
CA VAL A 22 1.38 -4.59 2.02
C VAL A 22 -0.02 -4.06 1.79
N THR A 23 -1.02 -4.78 2.32
CA THR A 23 -2.42 -4.35 2.31
C THR A 23 -2.96 -4.14 3.71
N ASP A 24 -3.86 -3.18 3.87
CA ASP A 24 -4.56 -2.94 5.15
C ASP A 24 -5.66 -3.96 5.45
N THR A 25 -6.14 -4.68 4.43
CA THR A 25 -7.17 -5.71 4.58
C THR A 25 -6.86 -6.98 3.80
N ARG A 26 -7.36 -8.09 4.34
CA ARG A 26 -7.35 -9.37 3.64
C ARG A 26 -8.20 -9.38 2.36
N MET A 27 -9.16 -8.47 2.25
CA MET A 27 -10.00 -8.32 1.06
C MET A 27 -9.17 -7.79 -0.11
N ALA A 28 -8.40 -6.72 0.10
CA ALA A 28 -7.46 -6.22 -0.90
C ALA A 28 -6.43 -7.30 -1.27
N MET A 29 -5.87 -7.98 -0.25
CA MET A 29 -4.92 -9.08 -0.46
C MET A 29 -5.48 -10.23 -1.32
N ALA A 30 -6.76 -10.57 -1.13
CA ALA A 30 -7.41 -11.65 -1.88
C ALA A 30 -7.68 -11.27 -3.35
N GLY A 31 -7.88 -9.99 -3.64
CA GLY A 31 -8.14 -9.49 -4.99
C GLY A 31 -6.89 -9.34 -5.87
N ILE A 32 -5.70 -9.50 -5.30
CA ILE A 32 -4.43 -9.31 -6.02
C ILE A 32 -3.95 -10.63 -6.64
N ASN A 33 -3.48 -10.57 -7.90
CA ASN A 33 -3.02 -11.71 -8.66
C ASN A 33 -1.64 -12.21 -8.17
N LYS A 34 -1.69 -13.24 -7.31
CA LYS A 34 -0.49 -13.89 -6.74
C LYS A 34 0.38 -14.63 -7.76
N LYS A 35 -0.18 -15.04 -8.90
CA LYS A 35 0.61 -15.70 -9.96
C LYS A 35 1.59 -14.69 -10.56
N ASN A 36 1.10 -13.50 -10.90
CA ASN A 36 1.93 -12.44 -11.47
C ASN A 36 2.97 -11.93 -10.47
N LEU A 37 2.62 -11.82 -9.19
CA LEU A 37 3.58 -11.45 -8.14
C LEU A 37 4.79 -12.40 -8.06
N ARG A 38 4.53 -13.71 -8.13
CA ARG A 38 5.59 -14.72 -8.05
C ARG A 38 6.59 -14.64 -9.20
N THR A 39 6.19 -14.13 -10.36
CA THR A 39 7.08 -13.89 -11.51
C THR A 39 8.20 -12.89 -11.20
N PHE A 40 8.00 -12.02 -10.20
CA PHE A 40 8.95 -10.99 -9.77
C PHE A 40 9.52 -11.24 -8.37
N GLU A 41 9.31 -12.44 -7.79
CA GLU A 41 9.74 -12.76 -6.42
C GLU A 41 9.15 -11.86 -5.32
N CYS A 42 8.10 -11.09 -5.64
CA CYS A 42 7.34 -10.30 -4.70
C CYS A 42 6.43 -11.19 -3.84
N ASP A 43 6.26 -10.84 -2.57
CA ASP A 43 5.19 -11.38 -1.72
C ASP A 43 4.11 -10.33 -1.44
N ILE A 44 2.94 -10.81 -1.02
CA ILE A 44 1.84 -9.96 -0.54
C ILE A 44 1.56 -10.23 0.93
N LYS A 45 1.57 -9.17 1.73
CA LYS A 45 1.41 -9.23 3.18
C LYS A 45 0.17 -8.48 3.64
N CYS A 46 -0.45 -8.98 4.70
CA CYS A 46 -1.52 -8.30 5.42
C CYS A 46 -1.39 -8.61 6.91
N PHE A 47 -0.95 -7.62 7.69
CA PHE A 47 -0.63 -7.81 9.10
C PHE A 47 -1.83 -7.61 10.03
N ILE A 48 -3.04 -7.35 9.50
CA ILE A 48 -4.24 -7.06 10.33
C ILE A 48 -4.62 -8.20 11.30
N ARG A 49 -4.11 -9.42 11.07
CA ARG A 49 -4.25 -10.59 11.96
C ARG A 49 -2.92 -11.09 12.53
N ASP A 50 -1.85 -10.32 12.43
CA ASP A 50 -0.61 -10.65 13.11
C ASP A 50 -0.89 -10.73 14.62
N PRO A 51 -0.43 -11.78 15.34
CA PRO A 51 -0.71 -11.97 16.75
C PRO A 51 -0.35 -10.75 17.62
N ARG A 52 0.63 -9.95 17.20
CA ARG A 52 1.09 -8.75 17.92
C ARG A 52 0.14 -7.56 17.79
N VAL A 53 -0.69 -7.51 16.74
CA VAL A 53 -1.58 -6.35 16.47
C VAL A 53 -2.50 -6.03 17.64
N MET A 54 -3.10 -7.05 18.26
CA MET A 54 -4.04 -6.84 19.36
C MET A 54 -3.34 -6.19 20.56
N GLN A 55 -2.15 -6.68 20.90
CA GLN A 55 -1.37 -6.17 22.02
C GLN A 55 -0.89 -4.74 21.77
N ILE A 56 -0.35 -4.44 20.58
CA ILE A 56 0.11 -3.10 20.21
C ILE A 56 -1.07 -2.11 20.21
N ALA A 57 -2.19 -2.48 19.58
CA ALA A 57 -3.39 -1.64 19.51
C ALA A 57 -3.91 -1.28 20.91
N LYS A 58 -3.98 -2.25 21.83
CA LYS A 58 -4.40 -2.03 23.21
C LYS A 58 -3.41 -1.15 23.98
N THR A 59 -2.12 -1.46 23.89
CA THR A 59 -1.07 -0.78 24.65
C THR A 59 -0.94 0.69 24.24
N GLN A 60 -0.97 0.96 22.94
CA GLN A 60 -0.82 2.31 22.39
C GLN A 60 -2.16 3.04 22.21
N ARG A 61 -3.30 2.40 22.54
CA ARG A 61 -4.67 2.94 22.35
C ARG A 61 -4.94 3.40 20.91
N ILE A 62 -4.48 2.62 19.94
CA ILE A 62 -4.65 2.87 18.50
C ILE A 62 -5.52 1.78 17.86
N THR A 63 -5.94 1.99 16.61
CA THR A 63 -6.69 0.96 15.89
C THR A 63 -5.79 -0.22 15.50
N ARG A 64 -6.41 -1.38 15.25
CA ARG A 64 -5.70 -2.56 14.70
C ARG A 64 -5.03 -2.27 13.35
N SER A 65 -5.65 -1.44 12.53
CA SER A 65 -5.09 -1.02 11.24
C SER A 65 -3.83 -0.18 11.42
N MET A 66 -3.79 0.74 12.38
CA MET A 66 -2.57 1.49 12.73
C MET A 66 -1.48 0.55 13.25
N ALA A 67 -1.81 -0.35 14.19
CA ALA A 67 -0.85 -1.33 14.71
C ALA A 67 -0.28 -2.26 13.62
N SER A 68 -1.10 -2.63 12.63
CA SER A 68 -0.64 -3.44 11.50
C SER A 68 0.40 -2.72 10.62
N MET A 69 0.33 -1.38 10.52
CA MET A 69 1.32 -0.60 9.77
C MET A 69 2.64 -0.46 10.54
N ILE A 70 2.58 -0.39 11.88
CA ILE A 70 3.78 -0.41 12.73
C ILE A 70 4.56 -1.71 12.47
N ILE A 71 3.87 -2.85 12.52
CA ILE A 71 4.48 -4.15 12.23
C ILE A 71 4.98 -4.22 10.78
N ALA A 72 4.19 -3.75 9.82
CA ALA A 72 4.58 -3.78 8.41
C ALA A 72 5.86 -2.98 8.13
N ALA A 73 6.09 -1.89 8.88
CA ALA A 73 7.26 -1.05 8.73
C ALA A 73 8.57 -1.68 9.25
N GLU A 74 8.49 -2.78 10.02
CA GLU A 74 9.67 -3.50 10.53
C GLU A 74 10.45 -4.25 9.44
N ASP A 75 9.80 -4.58 8.32
CA ASP A 75 10.41 -5.31 7.21
C ASP A 75 10.72 -4.35 6.05
N GLU A 76 12.01 -4.15 5.79
CA GLU A 76 12.50 -3.24 4.74
C GLU A 76 12.09 -3.68 3.32
N LYS A 77 11.73 -4.95 3.10
CA LYS A 77 11.19 -5.40 1.81
C LYS A 77 9.78 -4.87 1.54
N ASN A 78 9.06 -4.40 2.55
CA ASN A 78 7.74 -3.81 2.37
C ASN A 78 7.87 -2.39 1.79
N LYS A 79 7.86 -2.26 0.46
CA LYS A 79 8.00 -0.97 -0.23
C LYS A 79 6.76 -0.49 -0.95
N ILE A 80 5.74 -1.33 -1.15
CA ILE A 80 4.49 -0.93 -1.79
C ILE A 80 3.35 -1.09 -0.78
N PHE A 81 2.61 -0.02 -0.51
CA PHE A 81 1.48 -0.07 0.43
C PHE A 81 0.16 0.22 -0.29
N ALA A 82 -0.72 -0.78 -0.36
CA ALA A 82 -2.04 -0.69 -0.97
C ALA A 82 -3.15 -0.68 0.08
N LEU A 83 -3.57 0.53 0.47
CA LEU A 83 -4.49 0.77 1.58
C LEU A 83 -5.87 1.17 1.04
N GLY A 84 -6.82 0.25 1.11
CA GLY A 84 -8.14 0.41 0.47
C GLY A 84 -9.30 0.66 1.42
N ASN A 85 -9.13 0.46 2.73
CA ASN A 85 -10.25 0.46 3.67
C ASN A 85 -10.10 1.47 4.80
N ALA A 86 -8.98 1.46 5.52
CA ALA A 86 -8.83 2.19 6.78
C ALA A 86 -8.07 3.51 6.57
N PRO A 87 -8.72 4.69 6.69
CA PRO A 87 -8.01 5.97 6.71
C PRO A 87 -6.94 6.04 7.79
N THR A 88 -7.19 5.41 8.94
CA THR A 88 -6.23 5.33 10.05
C THR A 88 -4.97 4.55 9.71
N ALA A 89 -5.04 3.54 8.82
CA ALA A 89 -3.82 2.88 8.33
C ALA A 89 -2.97 3.88 7.53
N LEU A 90 -3.60 4.65 6.64
CA LEU A 90 -2.90 5.64 5.83
C LEU A 90 -2.28 6.75 6.68
N PHE A 91 -3.02 7.29 7.66
CA PHE A 91 -2.46 8.26 8.60
C PHE A 91 -1.25 7.72 9.37
N LYS A 92 -1.34 6.48 9.90
CA LYS A 92 -0.22 5.89 10.62
C LYS A 92 0.97 5.63 9.70
N LEU A 93 0.77 5.16 8.47
CA LEU A 93 1.85 5.01 7.51
C LEU A 93 2.56 6.35 7.22
N ILE A 94 1.78 7.43 7.03
CA ILE A 94 2.33 8.79 6.85
C ILE A 94 3.14 9.23 8.07
N GLU A 95 2.66 8.98 9.29
CA GLU A 95 3.39 9.26 10.53
C GLU A 95 4.74 8.52 10.59
N LEU A 96 4.76 7.23 10.23
CA LEU A 96 5.98 6.41 10.21
C LEU A 96 6.96 6.90 9.14
N ILE A 97 6.48 7.38 8.00
CA ILE A 97 7.30 7.99 6.93
C ILE A 97 7.94 9.29 7.42
N ASN A 98 7.14 10.19 8.00
CA ASN A 98 7.65 11.47 8.51
C ASN A 98 8.64 11.28 9.65
N SER A 99 8.53 10.18 10.40
CA SER A 99 9.45 9.81 11.48
C SER A 99 10.70 9.07 10.98
N GLY A 100 10.83 8.83 9.67
CA GLY A 100 11.96 8.11 9.07
C GLY A 100 12.00 6.60 9.33
N ILE A 101 10.93 6.01 9.90
CA ILE A 101 10.87 4.58 10.25
C ILE A 101 10.72 3.71 9.00
N THR A 102 10.01 4.21 7.98
CA THR A 102 9.88 3.51 6.69
C THR A 102 9.91 4.49 5.54
N LYS A 103 10.41 4.01 4.39
CA LYS A 103 10.43 4.75 3.14
C LYS A 103 9.87 3.86 2.03
N PRO A 104 8.54 3.89 1.80
CA PRO A 104 7.91 3.19 0.69
C PRO A 104 8.41 3.69 -0.66
N ALA A 105 8.41 2.83 -1.66
CA ALA A 105 8.58 3.20 -3.06
C ALA A 105 7.27 3.71 -3.68
N LEU A 106 6.12 3.16 -3.23
CA LEU A 106 4.80 3.56 -3.73
C LEU A 106 3.72 3.39 -2.66
N ILE A 107 2.79 4.35 -2.58
CA ILE A 107 1.59 4.27 -1.73
C ILE A 107 0.34 4.36 -2.59
N ILE A 108 -0.44 3.29 -2.64
CA ILE A 108 -1.79 3.27 -3.21
C ILE A 108 -2.77 3.55 -2.06
N GLY A 109 -3.02 4.84 -1.80
CA GLY A 109 -3.86 5.31 -0.71
C GLY A 109 -5.28 5.58 -1.18
N VAL A 110 -6.13 4.57 -1.21
CA VAL A 110 -7.53 4.68 -1.65
C VAL A 110 -8.54 4.28 -0.57
N PRO A 111 -8.38 4.69 0.72
CA PRO A 111 -9.37 4.37 1.73
C PRO A 111 -10.74 4.97 1.39
N VAL A 112 -11.78 4.18 1.69
CA VAL A 112 -13.18 4.59 1.62
C VAL A 112 -13.67 5.02 3.00
N GLY A 113 -14.59 5.97 3.06
CA GLY A 113 -15.31 6.27 4.29
C GLY A 113 -15.76 7.72 4.40
N PHE A 114 -16.64 7.97 5.36
CA PHE A 114 -17.17 9.30 5.63
C PHE A 114 -16.34 10.09 6.66
N VAL A 115 -15.45 9.41 7.40
CA VAL A 115 -14.59 9.98 8.42
C VAL A 115 -13.13 9.74 8.04
N GLY A 116 -12.32 10.80 7.97
CA GLY A 116 -10.87 10.73 7.75
C GLY A 116 -10.40 10.30 6.34
N ALA A 117 -11.25 9.69 5.50
CA ALA A 117 -10.84 9.21 4.18
C ALA A 117 -10.31 10.33 3.29
N GLU A 118 -11.08 11.39 3.08
CA GLU A 118 -10.66 12.52 2.24
C GLU A 118 -9.41 13.22 2.81
N GLU A 119 -9.38 13.43 4.13
CA GLU A 119 -8.26 14.09 4.81
C GLU A 119 -6.97 13.26 4.71
N SER A 120 -7.01 11.96 4.99
CA SER A 120 -5.84 11.07 4.86
C SER A 120 -5.24 11.08 3.45
N LYS A 121 -6.09 11.17 2.43
CA LYS A 121 -5.67 11.25 1.02
C LYS A 121 -5.09 12.61 0.66
N LYS A 122 -5.65 13.71 1.19
CA LYS A 122 -5.05 15.05 1.06
C LYS A 122 -3.69 15.12 1.74
N THR A 123 -3.52 14.49 2.90
CA THR A 123 -2.24 14.43 3.61
C THR A 123 -1.22 13.60 2.83
N LEU A 124 -1.63 12.48 2.24
CA LEU A 124 -0.79 11.68 1.34
C LEU A 124 -0.26 12.52 0.17
N SER A 125 -1.11 13.32 -0.48
CA SER A 125 -0.72 14.16 -1.62
C SER A 125 0.32 15.24 -1.31
N ARG A 126 0.67 15.44 -0.03
CA ARG A 126 1.70 16.40 0.40
C ARG A 126 3.06 15.74 0.65
N LEU A 127 3.13 14.41 0.61
CA LEU A 127 4.39 13.68 0.75
C LEU A 127 5.21 13.74 -0.54
N SER A 128 6.52 13.58 -0.41
CA SER A 128 7.44 13.37 -1.54
C SER A 128 7.51 11.90 -2.00
N ILE A 129 6.77 11.00 -1.34
CA ILE A 129 6.70 9.59 -1.71
C ILE A 129 5.71 9.41 -2.87
N PRO A 130 6.06 8.64 -3.93
CA PRO A 130 5.15 8.38 -5.02
C PRO A 130 3.83 7.77 -4.55
N TYR A 131 2.70 8.23 -5.11
CA TYR A 131 1.38 7.79 -4.69
C TYR A 131 0.35 7.67 -5.82
N ILE A 132 -0.65 6.83 -5.56
CA ILE A 132 -1.89 6.74 -6.35
C ILE A 132 -3.07 6.83 -5.39
N THR A 133 -4.01 7.73 -5.64
CA THR A 133 -5.13 8.01 -4.74
C THR A 133 -6.45 8.31 -5.47
N THR A 134 -7.55 8.31 -4.73
CA THR A 134 -8.87 8.75 -5.17
C THR A 134 -9.26 10.06 -4.48
N ARG A 135 -10.01 10.93 -5.15
CA ARG A 135 -10.52 12.16 -4.52
C ARG A 135 -11.75 11.91 -3.64
N GLY A 136 -11.92 12.75 -2.62
CA GLY A 136 -13.09 12.73 -1.73
C GLY A 136 -13.18 11.46 -0.88
N LYS A 137 -14.40 10.96 -0.68
CA LYS A 137 -14.71 9.84 0.25
C LYS A 137 -14.70 8.45 -0.39
N LYS A 138 -14.69 8.38 -1.73
CA LYS A 138 -14.73 7.13 -2.49
C LYS A 138 -13.38 6.42 -2.46
N GLY A 139 -13.39 5.10 -2.45
CA GLY A 139 -12.21 4.26 -2.30
C GLY A 139 -12.61 2.80 -2.22
N GLY A 140 -11.73 1.94 -1.77
CA GLY A 140 -12.08 0.55 -1.47
C GLY A 140 -10.95 -0.43 -1.69
N SER A 141 -11.09 -1.60 -1.08
CA SER A 141 -10.17 -2.72 -1.25
C SER A 141 -10.13 -3.23 -2.70
N THR A 142 -11.27 -3.18 -3.40
CA THR A 142 -11.36 -3.55 -4.83
C THR A 142 -10.57 -2.58 -5.71
N ILE A 143 -10.62 -1.28 -5.42
CA ILE A 143 -9.85 -0.26 -6.13
C ILE A 143 -8.36 -0.45 -5.86
N ALA A 144 -7.96 -0.66 -4.60
CA ALA A 144 -6.57 -0.91 -4.25
C ALA A 144 -6.01 -2.14 -4.99
N ALA A 145 -6.76 -3.25 -4.98
CA ALA A 145 -6.39 -4.47 -5.69
C ALA A 145 -6.32 -4.29 -7.21
N ALA A 146 -7.26 -3.56 -7.81
CA ALA A 146 -7.27 -3.29 -9.23
C ALA A 146 -6.05 -2.47 -9.67
N ILE A 147 -5.65 -1.46 -8.90
CA ILE A 147 -4.44 -0.66 -9.18
C ILE A 147 -3.18 -1.53 -9.10
N VAL A 148 -3.05 -2.37 -8.06
CA VAL A 148 -1.92 -3.31 -7.95
C VAL A 148 -1.89 -4.27 -9.13
N ASN A 149 -3.03 -4.84 -9.52
CA ASN A 149 -3.10 -5.76 -10.66
C ASN A 149 -2.74 -5.08 -11.99
N ALA A 150 -3.14 -3.82 -12.18
CA ALA A 150 -2.76 -3.05 -13.35
C ALA A 150 -1.24 -2.82 -13.40
N LEU A 151 -0.61 -2.43 -12.28
CA LEU A 151 0.85 -2.30 -12.18
C LEU A 151 1.57 -3.62 -12.48
N LEU A 152 1.06 -4.74 -11.94
CA LEU A 152 1.61 -6.06 -12.22
C LEU A 152 1.52 -6.43 -13.70
N HIS A 153 0.41 -6.09 -14.35
CA HIS A 153 0.23 -6.32 -15.80
C HIS A 153 1.22 -5.49 -16.62
N MET A 154 1.30 -4.18 -16.35
CA MET A 154 2.24 -3.29 -17.03
C MET A 154 3.70 -3.77 -16.85
N THR A 155 4.06 -4.21 -15.64
CA THR A 155 5.41 -4.71 -15.37
C THR A 155 5.72 -6.00 -16.15
N LEU A 156 4.71 -6.86 -16.37
CA LEU A 156 4.86 -8.06 -17.20
C LEU A 156 5.06 -7.70 -18.67
N GLU A 157 4.24 -6.79 -19.20
CA GLU A 157 4.38 -6.31 -20.59
C GLU A 157 5.74 -5.66 -20.82
N GLU A 158 6.24 -4.86 -19.89
CA GLU A 158 7.59 -4.28 -19.97
C GLU A 158 8.68 -5.37 -20.01
N LYS A 159 8.58 -6.39 -19.13
CA LYS A 159 9.53 -7.51 -19.09
C LYS A 159 9.52 -8.34 -20.38
N GLU A 160 8.35 -8.53 -20.98
CA GLU A 160 8.22 -9.24 -22.26
C GLU A 160 8.86 -8.44 -23.41
N HIS A 161 8.66 -7.12 -23.45
CA HIS A 161 9.32 -6.27 -24.45
C HIS A 161 10.83 -6.18 -24.26
N GLU A 162 11.35 -6.19 -23.03
CA GLU A 162 12.80 -6.22 -22.74
C GLU A 162 13.47 -7.55 -23.13
N ALA A 163 12.68 -8.64 -23.24
CA ALA A 163 13.18 -9.97 -23.61
C ALA A 163 13.24 -10.21 -25.13
N HIS A 164 12.75 -9.26 -25.93
CA HIS A 164 12.72 -9.30 -27.40
C HIS A 164 13.73 -8.31 -28.00
#